data_AF-A0AAN4WPF6-F1
#
_entry.id   AF-A0AAN4WPF6-F1
#
_cell.length_a   1.000
_cell.length_b   1.000
_cell.length_c   1.000
_cell.angle_alpha   90.00
_cell.angle_beta   90.00
_cell.angle_gamma   90.00
#
_symmetry.space_group_name_H-M   'P 1'
#
loop_
_entity.id
_entity.type
_entity.pdbx_description
1 polymer ?
#
loop_
_entity_poly.entity_id
_entity_poly.type
_entity_poly.pdbx_seq_one_letter_code
_entity_poly.pdbx_strand_id
1 'polypeptide(L)'
;MKTKHLLFLGLLALLATVFLLFFYLKSHSGIESMIPSGRCVKSAYSDDDRKDRVSVNCQDYNGEVYTIILSKIDDKRDSDNVLANLKNGEKIGEFFCSNFGNPRSKSSENKINQLQACFSEKHSIFIVSTSRDAVLFFINQLKD
;
A
#
# COMPACT_ATOMS: atom_id res chain seq x y z
N MET A 1 -43.86 -32.67 -1.17
CA MET A 1 -43.46 -31.30 -0.76
C MET A 1 -42.12 -31.22 -0.02
N LYS A 2 -41.72 -32.21 0.79
CA LYS A 2 -40.49 -32.14 1.62
C LYS A 2 -39.16 -31.97 0.85
N THR A 3 -39.00 -32.64 -0.29
CA THR A 3 -37.73 -32.63 -1.07
C THR A 3 -37.45 -31.28 -1.73
N LYS A 4 -38.49 -30.58 -2.22
CA LYS A 4 -38.35 -29.24 -2.82
C LYS A 4 -37.97 -28.18 -1.77
N HIS A 5 -38.49 -28.30 -0.55
CA HIS A 5 -38.10 -27.41 0.55
C HIS A 5 -36.66 -27.65 1.03
N LEU A 6 -36.21 -28.91 1.08
CA LEU A 6 -34.81 -29.26 1.40
C LEU A 6 -33.83 -28.74 0.34
N LEU A 7 -34.16 -28.87 -0.95
CA LEU A 7 -33.36 -28.30 -2.03
C LEU A 7 -33.28 -26.76 -1.94
N PHE A 8 -34.39 -26.11 -1.61
CA PHE A 8 -34.44 -24.65 -1.46
C PHE A 8 -33.59 -24.16 -0.27
N LEU A 9 -33.65 -24.86 0.86
CA LEU A 9 -32.80 -24.60 2.04
C LEU A 9 -31.31 -24.82 1.74
N GLY A 10 -30.97 -25.89 1.03
CA GLY A 10 -29.59 -26.14 0.59
C GLY A 10 -29.06 -25.04 -0.34
N LEU A 11 -29.89 -24.57 -1.28
CA LEU A 11 -29.53 -23.47 -2.19
C LEU A 11 -29.30 -22.14 -1.44
N LEU A 12 -30.17 -21.83 -0.48
CA LEU A 12 -30.03 -20.64 0.38
C LEU A 12 -28.76 -20.67 1.22
N ALA A 13 -28.44 -21.81 1.83
CA ALA A 13 -27.21 -21.98 2.58
C ALA A 13 -25.98 -21.80 1.68
N LEU A 14 -26.01 -22.36 0.47
CA LEU A 14 -24.93 -22.23 -0.50
C LEU A 14 -24.72 -20.77 -0.93
N LEU A 15 -25.80 -20.04 -1.23
CA LEU A 15 -25.75 -18.62 -1.56
C LEU A 15 -25.22 -17.77 -0.39
N ALA A 16 -25.62 -18.08 0.85
CA ALA A 16 -25.11 -17.40 2.03
C ALA A 16 -23.60 -17.63 2.21
N THR A 17 -23.11 -18.85 2.01
CA THR A 17 -21.66 -19.14 2.04
C THR A 17 -20.90 -18.42 0.93
N VAL A 18 -21.41 -18.39 -0.30
CA VAL A 18 -20.78 -17.66 -1.41
C VAL A 18 -20.72 -16.16 -1.11
N PHE A 19 -21.80 -15.60 -0.55
CA PHE A 19 -21.87 -14.19 -0.17
C PHE A 19 -20.87 -13.86 0.96
N LEU A 20 -20.80 -14.71 1.99
CA LEU A 20 -19.82 -14.57 3.08
C LEU A 20 -18.38 -14.67 2.56
N LEU A 21 -18.11 -15.62 1.65
CA LEU A 21 -16.79 -15.80 1.06
C LEU A 21 -16.40 -14.60 0.18
N PHE A 22 -17.35 -14.06 -0.59
CA PHE A 22 -17.14 -12.85 -1.39
C PHE A 22 -16.86 -11.62 -0.51
N PHE A 23 -17.62 -11.46 0.59
CA PHE A 23 -17.36 -10.38 1.57
C PHE A 23 -16.02 -10.55 2.27
N TYR A 24 -15.64 -11.77 2.62
CA TYR A 24 -14.35 -12.08 3.21
C TYR A 24 -13.20 -11.71 2.27
N LEU A 25 -13.26 -12.18 1.01
CA LEU A 25 -12.25 -11.88 -0.01
C LEU A 25 -12.17 -10.38 -0.34
N LYS A 26 -13.31 -9.69 -0.46
CA LYS A 26 -13.35 -8.24 -0.70
C LYS A 26 -12.84 -7.43 0.50
N SER A 27 -13.01 -7.94 1.73
CA SER A 27 -12.42 -7.30 2.91
C SER A 27 -10.92 -7.57 3.04
N HIS A 28 -10.43 -8.69 2.49
CA HIS A 28 -9.00 -9.04 2.47
C HIS A 28 -8.24 -8.45 1.27
N SER A 29 -8.94 -7.96 0.24
CA SER A 29 -8.33 -7.18 -0.85
C SER A 29 -7.99 -5.75 -0.43
N GLY A 30 -7.45 -5.60 0.78
CA GLY A 30 -6.90 -4.34 1.28
C GLY A 30 -5.56 -4.05 0.62
N ILE A 31 -5.03 -2.86 0.88
CA ILE A 31 -3.71 -2.43 0.40
C ILE A 31 -2.57 -3.41 0.79
N GLU A 32 -2.80 -4.28 1.77
CA GLU A 32 -1.90 -5.34 2.19
C GLU A 32 -1.54 -6.33 1.07
N SER A 33 -2.43 -6.58 0.11
CA SER A 33 -2.12 -7.44 -1.04
C SER A 33 -1.09 -6.81 -1.99
N MET A 34 -0.76 -5.53 -1.81
CA MET A 34 0.27 -4.81 -2.56
C MET A 34 1.61 -4.78 -1.81
N ILE A 35 1.73 -5.46 -0.67
CA ILE A 35 3.00 -5.66 0.02
C ILE A 35 3.76 -6.76 -0.71
N PRO A 36 4.95 -6.49 -1.28
CA PRO A 36 5.75 -7.52 -1.94
C PRO A 36 6.09 -8.66 -0.97
N SER A 37 5.82 -9.89 -1.39
CA SER A 37 6.10 -11.06 -0.56
C SER A 37 7.60 -11.33 -0.43
N GLY A 38 8.01 -12.07 0.60
CA GLY A 38 9.39 -12.55 0.78
C GLY A 38 10.27 -11.63 1.62
N ARG A 39 10.35 -10.33 1.28
CA ARG A 39 11.24 -9.37 1.97
C ARG A 39 10.52 -8.23 2.68
N CYS A 40 9.23 -8.04 2.42
CA CYS A 40 8.43 -7.01 3.06
C CYS A 40 7.26 -7.63 3.83
N VAL A 41 6.95 -7.05 4.99
CA VAL A 41 5.84 -7.47 5.84
C VAL A 41 5.12 -6.25 6.41
N LYS A 42 3.83 -6.40 6.68
CA LYS A 42 3.06 -5.41 7.42
C LYS A 42 3.72 -5.16 8.78
N SER A 43 3.94 -3.89 9.10
CA SER A 43 4.49 -3.44 10.37
C SER A 43 3.43 -3.56 11.47
N ALA A 44 3.86 -3.92 12.68
CA ALA A 44 3.00 -3.94 13.87
C ALA A 44 2.47 -2.55 14.26
N TYR A 45 3.09 -1.48 13.74
CA TYR A 45 2.65 -0.10 13.94
C TYR A 45 1.58 0.34 12.92
N SER A 46 1.14 -0.56 12.04
CA SER A 46 0.03 -0.26 11.14
C SER A 46 -1.28 -0.21 11.91
N ASP A 47 -2.09 0.79 11.60
CA ASP A 47 -3.46 0.89 12.10
C ASP A 47 -4.35 -0.08 11.31
N ASP A 48 -4.85 -1.12 11.99
CA ASP A 48 -5.67 -2.17 11.36
C ASP A 48 -7.04 -1.66 10.88
N ASP A 49 -7.49 -0.54 11.41
CA ASP A 49 -8.75 0.10 10.98
C ASP A 49 -8.57 0.88 9.65
N ARG A 50 -7.32 1.16 9.25
CA ARG A 50 -6.97 1.90 8.03
C ARG A 50 -6.73 0.97 6.85
N LYS A 51 -7.77 0.76 6.04
CA LYS A 51 -7.70 -0.09 4.83
C LYS A 51 -6.96 0.55 3.65
N ASP A 52 -6.82 1.88 3.68
CA ASP A 52 -6.21 2.72 2.66
C ASP A 52 -4.71 2.96 2.91
N ARG A 53 -4.18 2.58 4.07
CA ARG A 53 -2.80 2.89 4.46
C ARG A 53 -2.22 1.84 5.38
N VAL A 54 -1.03 1.35 5.04
CA VAL A 54 -0.30 0.36 5.82
C VAL A 54 1.15 0.79 6.02
N SER A 55 1.67 0.59 7.22
CA SER A 55 3.12 0.68 7.45
C SER A 55 3.73 -0.68 7.12
N VAL A 56 4.81 -0.70 6.35
CA VAL A 56 5.48 -1.90 5.85
C VAL A 56 6.94 -1.84 6.28
N ASN A 57 7.45 -2.94 6.83
CA ASN A 57 8.88 -3.11 7.07
C ASN A 57 9.44 -4.01 5.96
N CYS A 58 10.50 -3.56 5.31
CA CYS A 58 11.21 -4.31 4.27
C CYS A 58 12.64 -4.55 4.69
N GLN A 59 13.12 -5.78 4.55
CA GLN A 59 14.52 -6.14 4.80
C GLN A 59 15.26 -6.31 3.48
N ASP A 60 16.35 -5.59 3.28
CA ASP A 60 17.17 -5.73 2.08
C ASP A 60 18.08 -6.98 2.10
N TYR A 61 18.93 -7.11 1.08
CA TYR A 61 19.86 -8.23 0.92
C TYR A 61 20.98 -8.24 1.98
N ASN A 62 21.29 -7.10 2.58
CA ASN A 62 22.31 -6.96 3.62
C ASN A 62 21.72 -7.13 5.03
N GLY A 63 20.39 -7.27 5.14
CA GLY A 63 19.69 -7.43 6.41
C GLY A 63 19.21 -6.12 7.01
N GLU A 64 19.42 -4.99 6.33
CA GLU A 64 18.97 -3.67 6.80
C GLU A 64 17.45 -3.57 6.65
N VAL A 65 16.78 -3.05 7.70
CA VAL A 65 15.32 -2.96 7.74
C VAL A 65 14.88 -1.51 7.53
N TYR A 66 14.05 -1.31 6.52
CA TYR A 66 13.44 -0.03 6.20
C TYR A 66 11.95 -0.03 6.52
N THR A 67 11.45 1.09 7.03
CA THR A 67 10.01 1.31 7.17
C THR A 67 9.49 2.20 6.06
N ILE A 68 8.36 1.80 5.49
CA ILE A 68 7.69 2.44 4.37
C ILE A 68 6.22 2.62 4.74
N ILE A 69 5.66 3.77 4.38
CA ILE A 69 4.22 4.00 4.43
C ILE A 69 3.68 3.81 3.03
N LEU A 70 2.84 2.79 2.86
CA LEU A 70 2.13 2.50 1.64
C LEU A 70 0.68 2.98 1.80
N SER A 71 0.19 3.77 0.85
CA SER A 71 -1.17 4.31 0.84
C SER A 71 -1.84 4.08 -0.51
N LYS A 72 -3.13 3.81 -0.52
CA LYS A 72 -3.95 3.59 -1.72
C LYS A 72 -4.74 4.86 -1.99
N ILE A 73 -4.73 5.31 -3.23
CA ILE A 73 -5.41 6.53 -3.68
C ILE A 73 -6.33 6.16 -4.82
N ASP A 74 -7.57 5.81 -4.49
CA ASP A 74 -8.59 5.42 -5.47
C ASP A 74 -9.34 6.62 -6.07
N ASP A 75 -9.36 7.76 -5.37
CA ASP A 75 -10.01 8.97 -5.85
C ASP A 75 -9.14 9.72 -6.87
N LYS A 76 -9.72 10.03 -8.04
CA LYS A 76 -8.98 10.66 -9.15
C LYS A 76 -8.53 12.08 -8.81
N ARG A 77 -9.31 12.85 -8.05
CA ARG A 77 -8.92 14.21 -7.64
C ARG A 77 -7.72 14.14 -6.70
N ASP A 78 -7.72 13.20 -5.77
CA ASP A 78 -6.59 13.00 -4.85
C ASP A 78 -5.34 12.51 -5.60
N SER A 79 -5.50 11.61 -6.57
CA SER A 79 -4.43 11.17 -7.47
C SER A 79 -3.82 12.35 -8.24
N ASP A 80 -4.64 13.20 -8.83
CA ASP A 80 -4.19 14.37 -9.61
C ASP A 80 -3.45 15.39 -8.71
N ASN A 81 -3.95 15.59 -7.48
CA ASN A 81 -3.30 16.43 -6.49
C ASN A 81 -1.92 15.89 -6.09
N VAL A 82 -1.80 14.59 -5.86
CA VAL A 82 -0.51 13.95 -5.54
C VAL A 82 0.47 14.10 -6.70
N LEU A 83 0.05 13.81 -7.93
CA LEU A 83 0.89 14.01 -9.11
C LEU A 83 1.35 15.46 -9.27
N ALA A 84 0.45 16.42 -9.07
CA ALA A 84 0.78 17.84 -9.16
C ALA A 84 1.87 18.24 -8.15
N ASN A 85 1.87 17.65 -6.95
CA ASN A 85 2.90 17.86 -5.94
C ASN A 85 4.23 17.16 -6.28
N LEU A 86 4.19 16.12 -7.12
CA LEU A 86 5.35 15.35 -7.57
C LEU A 86 5.90 15.80 -8.92
N LYS A 87 5.30 16.81 -9.57
CA LYS A 87 5.58 17.20 -10.97
C LYS A 87 7.04 17.54 -11.32
N ASN A 88 7.84 17.93 -10.32
CA ASN A 88 9.27 18.23 -10.49
C ASN A 88 10.18 17.04 -10.11
N GLY A 89 9.57 15.89 -9.87
CA GLY A 89 10.24 14.65 -9.52
C GLY A 89 10.80 13.90 -10.72
N GLU A 90 11.40 12.75 -10.45
CA GLU A 90 11.92 11.82 -11.45
C GLU A 90 10.95 10.66 -11.66
N LYS A 91 10.95 10.07 -12.87
CA LYS A 91 10.18 8.87 -13.17
C LYS A 91 11.04 7.63 -12.97
N ILE A 92 10.56 6.67 -12.17
CA ILE A 92 11.22 5.40 -11.85
C ILE A 92 10.26 4.25 -12.18
N GLY A 93 10.43 3.65 -13.36
CA GLY A 93 9.45 2.68 -13.88
C GLY A 93 8.07 3.34 -14.02
N GLU A 94 7.07 2.77 -13.33
CA GLU A 94 5.68 3.27 -13.32
C GLU A 94 5.41 4.28 -12.19
N PHE A 95 6.44 4.74 -11.48
CA PHE A 95 6.33 5.68 -10.37
C PHE A 95 6.90 7.05 -10.71
N PHE A 96 6.23 8.11 -10.26
CA PHE A 96 6.78 9.46 -10.18
C PHE A 96 7.22 9.73 -8.76
N CYS A 97 8.48 10.08 -8.57
CA CYS A 97 9.15 10.16 -7.28
C CYS A 97 9.71 11.55 -7.05
N SER A 98 9.51 12.11 -5.85
CA SER A 98 10.06 13.41 -5.47
C SER A 98 10.55 13.40 -4.03
N ASN A 99 11.51 14.29 -3.75
CA ASN A 99 12.07 14.49 -2.43
C ASN A 99 11.39 15.69 -1.77
N PHE A 100 10.76 15.47 -0.63
CA PHE A 100 10.23 16.52 0.22
C PHE A 100 11.22 16.77 1.36
N GLY A 101 12.09 17.77 1.18
CA GLY A 101 12.94 18.27 2.26
C GLY A 101 12.20 19.28 3.13
N ASN A 102 12.56 19.37 4.41
CA ASN A 102 12.15 20.52 5.23
C ASN A 102 13.09 21.70 4.94
N PRO A 103 12.65 22.79 4.27
CA PRO A 103 13.51 23.90 3.91
C PRO A 103 14.07 24.67 5.12
N ARG A 104 13.57 24.41 6.34
CA ARG A 104 14.03 25.02 7.61
C ARG A 104 14.92 24.10 8.44
N SER A 105 15.37 22.97 7.90
CA SER A 105 16.25 22.02 8.58
C SER A 105 17.74 22.31 8.35
N LYS A 106 18.30 23.30 9.06
CA LYS A 106 19.75 23.50 9.14
C LYS A 106 20.36 23.22 10.52
N SER A 107 19.58 22.85 11.54
CA SER A 107 20.04 22.91 12.94
C SER A 107 19.31 21.98 13.92
N SER A 108 19.01 20.73 13.59
CA SER A 108 18.56 19.80 14.65
C SER A 108 18.98 18.38 14.31
N GLU A 109 19.74 17.79 15.24
CA GLU A 109 20.39 16.48 15.13
C GLU A 109 19.41 15.31 15.04
N ASN A 110 18.09 15.55 15.17
CA ASN A 110 17.03 14.54 15.11
C ASN A 110 15.96 14.82 14.04
N LYS A 111 16.33 15.36 12.87
CA LYS A 111 15.35 15.68 11.83
C LYS A 111 15.23 14.58 10.77
N ILE A 112 13.98 14.21 10.50
CA ILE A 112 13.55 13.67 9.20
C ILE A 112 13.93 14.73 8.15
N ASN A 113 15.11 14.60 7.57
CA ASN A 113 15.70 15.65 6.74
C ASN A 113 15.09 15.68 5.34
N GLN A 114 14.65 14.52 4.84
CA GLN A 114 14.04 14.35 3.53
C GLN A 114 13.04 13.18 3.59
N LEU A 115 11.84 13.40 3.06
CA LEU A 115 10.85 12.37 2.80
C LEU A 115 10.88 12.05 1.31
N GLN A 116 11.08 10.78 1.01
CA GLN A 116 11.04 10.21 -0.32
C GLN A 116 9.63 9.76 -0.57
N ALA A 117 9.01 10.28 -1.63
CA ALA A 117 7.62 10.03 -1.93
C ALA A 117 7.46 9.66 -3.40
N CYS A 118 6.80 8.54 -3.67
CA CYS A 118 6.57 8.03 -5.02
C CYS A 118 5.11 7.68 -5.22
N PHE A 119 4.56 8.00 -6.37
CA PHE A 119 3.18 7.68 -6.74
C PHE A 119 3.12 6.92 -8.07
N SER A 120 2.26 5.91 -8.16
CA SER A 120 1.93 5.26 -9.42
C SER A 120 0.43 5.29 -9.66
N GLU A 121 0.00 5.94 -10.75
CA GLU A 121 -1.41 5.91 -11.20
C GLU A 121 -1.85 4.48 -11.53
N LYS A 122 -0.98 3.71 -12.21
CA LYS A 122 -1.25 2.34 -12.65
C LYS A 122 -1.64 1.43 -11.48
N HIS A 123 -0.92 1.56 -10.37
CA HIS A 123 -1.17 0.77 -9.16
C HIS A 123 -2.10 1.49 -8.17
N SER A 124 -2.38 2.78 -8.39
CA SER A 124 -3.13 3.65 -7.47
C SER A 124 -2.53 3.65 -6.07
N ILE A 125 -1.20 3.61 -5.97
CA ILE A 125 -0.48 3.60 -4.69
C ILE A 125 0.50 4.75 -4.57
N PHE A 126 0.61 5.25 -3.34
CA PHE A 126 1.55 6.26 -2.89
C PHE A 126 2.45 5.66 -1.80
N ILE A 127 3.75 5.83 -1.99
CA ILE A 127 4.80 5.23 -1.16
C ILE A 127 5.58 6.38 -0.54
N VAL A 128 5.79 6.34 0.78
CA VAL A 128 6.60 7.32 1.50
C VAL A 128 7.60 6.63 2.41
N SER A 129 8.84 7.10 2.42
CA SER A 129 9.84 6.71 3.41
C SER A 129 10.81 7.85 3.69
N THR A 130 11.57 7.76 4.78
CA THR A 130 12.69 8.67 5.06
C THR A 130 13.98 8.24 4.35
N SER A 131 14.00 7.07 3.71
CA SER A 131 15.13 6.54 2.95
C SER A 131 14.77 6.40 1.47
N ARG A 132 15.67 6.85 0.60
CA ARG A 132 15.51 6.69 -0.86
C ARG A 132 15.66 5.23 -1.25
N ASP A 133 16.65 4.57 -0.67
CA ASP A 133 16.94 3.17 -0.94
C ASP A 133 15.78 2.27 -0.53
N ALA A 134 15.09 2.60 0.56
CA ALA A 134 13.86 1.91 0.97
C ALA A 134 12.77 1.96 -0.11
N VAL A 135 12.50 3.14 -0.67
CA VAL A 135 11.47 3.31 -1.70
C VAL A 135 11.87 2.61 -2.99
N LEU A 136 13.13 2.73 -3.40
CA LEU A 136 13.66 2.04 -4.59
C LEU A 136 13.60 0.52 -4.44
N PHE A 137 13.99 0.01 -3.27
CA PHE A 137 13.91 -1.42 -2.96
C PHE A 137 12.47 -1.90 -3.08
N PHE A 138 11.52 -1.24 -2.43
CA PHE A 138 10.11 -1.61 -2.47
C PHE A 138 9.53 -1.56 -3.90
N ILE A 139 9.79 -0.50 -4.66
CA ILE A 139 9.36 -0.39 -6.05
C ILE A 139 9.93 -1.53 -6.91
N ASN A 140 11.17 -1.94 -6.66
CA ASN A 140 11.77 -3.05 -7.39
C ASN A 140 11.15 -4.39 -6.99
N GLN A 141 10.81 -4.59 -5.71
CA GLN A 141 10.10 -5.80 -5.26
C GLN A 141 8.65 -5.88 -5.80
N LEU A 142 8.06 -4.78 -6.26
CA LEU A 142 6.74 -4.80 -6.93
C LEU A 142 6.79 -5.25 -8.40
N LYS A 143 7.98 -5.29 -9.01
CA LYS A 143 8.14 -5.65 -10.43
C LYS A 143 8.31 -7.16 -10.66
N ASP A 144 8.63 -7.90 -9.60
CA ASP A 144 8.79 -9.35 -9.58
C ASP A 144 7.46 -10.02 -9.15
#